data_AF-A0A443YVN8-F1
#
_entry.id   AF-A0A443YVN8-F1
#
_cell.length_a   1.000
_cell.length_b   1.000
_cell.length_c   1.000
_cell.angle_alpha   90.00
_cell.angle_beta   90.00
_cell.angle_gamma   90.00
#
_symmetry.space_group_name_H-M   'P 1'
#
loop_
_entity.id
_entity.type
_entity.pdbx_description
1 polymer ?
#
loop_
_entity_poly.entity_id
_entity_poly.type
_entity_poly.pdbx_seq_one_letter_code
_entity_poly.pdbx_strand_id
1 'polypeptide(L)'
;MSNYQELYRIAQDLAASTDGFLDIKGPGAGNHATNKFISALGKSANEQFKEDFSEKNICGSNSLAVDFYFPKDGVIVEVALGLRNPNTEYEKDILKAIMAKELGNEVRKLVFITKPGGIKKCNQPGRKAVKDWLLSSNQIEIEVLEL
;
A
#
# COMPACT_ATOMS: atom_id res chain seq x y z
N MET A 1 -2.41 -14.41 12.51
CA MET A 1 -1.82 -13.23 11.84
C MET A 1 -2.61 -13.03 10.55
N SER A 2 -3.07 -11.82 10.24
CA SER A 2 -3.79 -11.56 8.97
C SER A 2 -2.84 -11.62 7.77
N ASN A 3 -3.37 -11.74 6.55
CA ASN A 3 -2.52 -11.86 5.36
C ASN A 3 -1.70 -10.60 5.12
N TYR A 4 -2.27 -9.42 5.41
CA TYR A 4 -1.53 -8.15 5.25
C TYR A 4 -0.37 -8.00 6.26
N GLN A 5 -0.51 -8.55 7.47
CA GLN A 5 0.56 -8.55 8.47
C GLN A 5 1.71 -9.46 8.03
N GLU A 6 1.38 -10.61 7.43
CA GLU A 6 2.38 -11.50 6.86
C GLU A 6 3.06 -10.88 5.63
N LEU A 7 2.30 -10.21 4.74
CA LEU A 7 2.86 -9.44 3.63
C LEU A 7 3.82 -8.35 4.14
N TYR A 8 3.44 -7.64 5.20
CA TYR A 8 4.29 -6.65 5.83
C TYR A 8 5.59 -7.27 6.38
N ARG A 9 5.51 -8.43 7.05
CA ARG A 9 6.70 -9.16 7.52
C ARG A 9 7.64 -9.52 6.37
N ILE A 10 7.10 -10.03 5.25
CA ILE A 10 7.89 -10.32 4.04
C ILE A 10 8.55 -9.04 3.51
N ALA A 11 7.82 -7.92 3.48
CA ALA A 11 8.35 -6.64 3.06
C ALA A 11 9.48 -6.14 3.96
N GLN A 12 9.37 -6.34 5.29
CA GLN A 12 10.44 -6.02 6.24
C GLN A 12 11.69 -6.88 6.00
N ASP A 13 11.53 -8.19 5.86
CA ASP A 13 12.63 -9.12 5.59
C ASP A 13 13.36 -8.75 4.27
N LEU A 14 12.59 -8.38 3.23
CA LEU A 14 13.13 -7.95 1.95
C LEU A 14 13.86 -6.60 2.03
N ALA A 15 13.31 -5.64 2.77
CA ALA A 15 13.94 -4.34 3.00
C ALA A 15 15.26 -4.49 3.77
N ALA A 16 15.27 -5.32 4.81
CA ALA A 16 16.45 -5.56 5.66
C ALA A 16 17.58 -6.30 4.92
N SER A 17 17.25 -7.14 3.94
CA SER A 17 18.22 -7.87 3.11
C SER A 17 18.68 -7.11 1.86
N THR A 18 18.15 -5.89 1.63
CA THR A 18 18.50 -5.07 0.47
C THR A 18 19.45 -3.94 0.89
N ASP A 19 20.72 -4.05 0.50
CA ASP A 19 21.72 -3.01 0.76
C ASP A 19 21.28 -1.64 0.23
N GLY A 20 21.40 -0.62 1.09
CA GLY A 20 21.02 0.75 0.75
C GLY A 20 19.55 0.91 0.40
N PHE A 21 18.65 0.03 0.88
CA PHE A 21 17.22 0.13 0.57
C PHE A 21 16.64 1.49 0.93
N LEU A 22 16.98 1.99 2.11
CA LEU A 22 16.50 3.26 2.65
C LEU A 22 17.13 4.51 2.01
N ASP A 23 18.22 4.34 1.26
CA ASP A 23 18.93 5.45 0.63
C ASP A 23 18.02 6.26 -0.29
N ILE A 24 18.23 7.58 -0.28
CA ILE A 24 17.55 8.50 -1.19
C ILE A 24 18.19 8.34 -2.56
N LYS A 25 17.45 7.74 -3.47
CA LYS A 25 17.80 7.63 -4.88
C LYS A 25 17.07 8.75 -5.61
N GLY A 26 17.78 9.51 -6.44
CA GLY A 26 17.19 10.59 -7.24
C GLY A 26 16.10 10.09 -8.20
N PRO A 27 15.44 11.00 -8.95
CA PRO A 27 14.45 10.64 -9.95
C PRO A 27 14.95 9.58 -10.93
N GLY A 28 14.09 8.65 -11.35
CA GLY A 28 14.44 7.52 -12.22
C GLY A 28 15.05 6.34 -11.44
N ALA A 29 16.20 6.53 -10.80
CA ALA A 29 16.85 5.48 -10.00
C ALA A 29 15.98 5.04 -8.81
N GLY A 30 15.26 5.98 -8.18
CA GLY A 30 14.25 5.68 -7.16
C GLY A 30 13.11 4.83 -7.70
N ASN A 31 12.55 5.17 -8.86
CA ASN A 31 11.44 4.42 -9.46
C ASN A 31 11.86 2.99 -9.81
N HIS A 32 13.07 2.81 -10.37
CA HIS A 32 13.59 1.48 -10.67
C HIS A 32 13.76 0.63 -9.40
N ALA A 33 14.28 1.22 -8.32
CA ALA A 33 14.41 0.52 -7.04
C ALA A 33 13.04 0.15 -6.44
N THR A 34 12.06 1.04 -6.51
CA THR A 34 10.68 0.76 -6.07
C THR A 34 10.06 -0.39 -6.86
N ASN A 35 10.13 -0.34 -8.19
CA ASN A 35 9.55 -1.39 -9.04
C ASN A 35 10.22 -2.75 -8.79
N LYS A 36 11.54 -2.76 -8.59
CA LYS A 36 12.28 -3.98 -8.24
C LYS A 36 11.82 -4.54 -6.88
N PHE A 37 11.62 -3.68 -5.90
CA PHE A 37 11.13 -4.08 -4.58
C PHE A 37 9.71 -4.65 -4.64
N ILE A 38 8.78 -3.96 -5.32
CA ILE A 38 7.39 -4.41 -5.47
C ILE A 38 7.34 -5.77 -6.21
N SER A 39 8.11 -5.92 -7.29
CA SER A 39 8.19 -7.18 -8.02
C SER A 39 8.73 -8.34 -7.16
N ALA A 40 9.77 -8.09 -6.37
CA ALA A 40 10.33 -9.09 -5.45
C ALA A 40 9.33 -9.44 -4.33
N LEU A 41 8.64 -8.44 -3.77
CA LEU A 41 7.59 -8.64 -2.77
C LEU A 41 6.43 -9.47 -3.34
N GLY A 42 5.97 -9.16 -4.55
CA GLY A 42 4.92 -9.91 -5.24
C GLY A 42 5.30 -11.38 -5.45
N LYS A 43 6.56 -11.64 -5.85
CA LYS A 43 7.08 -13.00 -5.98
C LYS A 43 7.06 -13.75 -4.64
N SER A 44 7.62 -13.17 -3.59
CA SER A 44 7.66 -13.79 -2.26
C SER A 44 6.26 -13.98 -1.67
N ALA A 45 5.35 -13.03 -1.89
CA ALA A 45 3.95 -13.13 -1.48
C ALA A 45 3.23 -14.29 -2.18
N ASN A 46 3.38 -14.44 -3.50
CA ASN A 46 2.78 -15.55 -4.25
C ASN A 46 3.32 -16.91 -3.76
N GLU A 47 4.63 -17.00 -3.53
CA GLU A 47 5.26 -18.21 -2.97
C GLU A 47 4.70 -18.56 -1.57
N GLN A 48 4.45 -17.56 -0.73
CA GLN A 48 3.92 -17.73 0.62
C GLN A 48 2.43 -18.08 0.64
N PHE A 49 1.61 -17.32 -0.10
CA PHE A 49 0.15 -17.44 -0.02
C PHE A 49 -0.43 -18.50 -0.96
N LYS A 50 0.35 -19.00 -1.93
CA LYS A 50 -0.10 -19.94 -2.98
C LYS A 50 -1.26 -19.41 -3.84
N GLU A 51 -1.45 -18.10 -3.81
CA GLU A 51 -2.44 -17.34 -4.55
C GLU A 51 -1.82 -15.99 -4.89
N ASP A 52 -2.08 -15.52 -6.11
CA ASP A 52 -1.63 -14.19 -6.51
C ASP A 52 -2.65 -13.15 -6.02
N PHE A 53 -2.25 -12.35 -5.03
CA PHE A 53 -3.02 -11.22 -4.51
C PHE A 53 -2.56 -9.88 -5.05
N SER A 54 -1.56 -9.86 -5.94
CA SER A 54 -0.94 -8.64 -6.43
C SER A 54 -1.67 -8.01 -7.63
N GLU A 55 -1.43 -6.72 -7.84
CA GLU A 55 -1.85 -5.92 -9.00
C GLU A 55 -3.33 -6.11 -9.38
N LYS A 56 -4.22 -6.08 -8.39
CA LYS A 56 -5.65 -6.40 -8.60
C LYS A 56 -6.41 -5.21 -9.18
N ASN A 57 -7.04 -5.44 -10.34
CA ASN A 57 -7.97 -4.51 -10.98
C ASN A 57 -9.36 -4.59 -10.36
N ILE A 58 -9.49 -4.14 -9.11
CA ILE A 58 -10.77 -4.11 -8.37
C ILE A 58 -11.48 -2.75 -8.45
N CYS A 59 -10.85 -1.77 -9.09
CA CYS A 59 -11.36 -0.40 -9.19
C CYS A 59 -12.24 -0.16 -10.44
N GLY A 60 -12.60 -1.22 -11.17
CA GLY A 60 -13.40 -1.16 -12.40
C GLY A 60 -12.56 -1.08 -13.68
N SER A 61 -13.24 -0.79 -14.80
CA SER A 61 -12.64 -0.78 -16.15
C SER A 61 -11.86 0.50 -16.46
N ASN A 62 -10.82 0.81 -15.68
CA ASN A 62 -10.04 2.06 -15.77
C ASN A 62 -8.52 1.88 -15.64
N SER A 63 -8.04 0.64 -15.71
CA SER A 63 -6.62 0.28 -15.57
C SER A 63 -5.97 0.65 -14.23
N LEU A 64 -6.75 1.06 -13.23
CA LEU A 64 -6.25 1.28 -11.88
C LEU A 64 -6.17 -0.05 -11.13
N ALA A 65 -4.95 -0.47 -10.83
CA ALA A 65 -4.66 -1.59 -9.96
C ALA A 65 -4.26 -1.11 -8.56
N VAL A 66 -4.60 -1.92 -7.55
CA VAL A 66 -4.01 -1.84 -6.22
C VAL A 66 -2.83 -2.80 -6.12
N ASP A 67 -1.80 -2.46 -5.34
CA ASP A 67 -0.61 -3.31 -5.27
C ASP A 67 -0.92 -4.71 -4.73
N PHE A 68 -1.74 -4.80 -3.67
CA PHE A 68 -2.28 -6.08 -3.16
C PHE A 68 -3.71 -5.93 -2.65
N TYR A 69 -4.51 -6.99 -2.80
CA TYR A 69 -5.84 -7.08 -2.23
C TYR A 69 -6.12 -8.45 -1.60
N PHE A 70 -6.50 -8.44 -0.33
CA PHE A 70 -6.86 -9.63 0.45
C PHE A 70 -8.38 -9.65 0.68
N PRO A 71 -9.17 -10.34 -0.16
CA PRO A 71 -10.64 -10.25 -0.15
C PRO A 71 -11.26 -10.77 1.14
N LYS A 72 -10.71 -11.83 1.74
CA LYS A 72 -11.20 -12.38 3.03
C LYS A 72 -11.05 -11.39 4.17
N ASP A 73 -9.93 -10.66 4.17
CA ASP A 73 -9.59 -9.69 5.21
C ASP A 73 -10.25 -8.31 4.93
N GLY A 74 -10.69 -8.08 3.69
CA GLY A 74 -11.20 -6.79 3.23
C GLY A 74 -10.13 -5.70 3.24
N VAL A 75 -8.89 -6.07 2.91
CA VAL A 75 -7.71 -5.22 3.05
C VAL A 75 -7.08 -4.97 1.69
N ILE A 76 -6.90 -3.70 1.35
CA ILE A 76 -6.00 -3.26 0.27
C ILE A 76 -4.67 -2.88 0.91
N VAL A 77 -3.56 -3.28 0.29
CA VAL A 77 -2.22 -2.84 0.68
C VAL A 77 -1.57 -2.12 -0.50
N GLU A 78 -1.02 -0.93 -0.25
CA GLU A 78 -0.27 -0.13 -1.22
C GLU A 78 1.16 0.09 -0.70
N VAL A 79 2.15 -0.15 -1.55
CA VAL A 79 3.58 -0.01 -1.26
C VAL A 79 4.03 1.40 -1.63
N ALA A 80 3.61 2.37 -0.81
CA ALA A 80 3.88 3.79 -1.01
C ALA A 80 5.24 4.22 -0.42
N LEU A 81 6.36 3.76 -0.99
CA LEU A 81 7.71 4.08 -0.48
C LEU A 81 8.05 5.59 -0.52
N GLY A 82 7.33 6.35 -1.35
CA GLY A 82 7.45 7.80 -1.46
C GLY A 82 6.58 8.59 -0.50
N LEU A 83 5.74 7.94 0.33
CA LEU A 83 4.61 8.58 1.02
C LEU A 83 4.99 9.76 1.92
N ARG A 84 6.24 9.81 2.41
CA ARG A 84 6.79 10.91 3.22
C ARG A 84 6.94 12.24 2.47
N ASN A 85 6.99 12.20 1.15
CA ASN A 85 7.16 13.37 0.28
C ASN A 85 5.82 14.11 0.05
N PRO A 86 5.83 15.36 -0.46
CA PRO A 86 4.62 15.99 -1.00
C PRO A 86 4.20 15.35 -2.34
N ASN A 87 2.94 15.52 -2.74
CA ASN A 87 2.39 15.08 -4.03
C ASN A 87 2.65 13.58 -4.33
N THR A 88 2.08 12.71 -3.50
CA THR A 88 2.24 11.25 -3.57
C THR A 88 0.97 10.57 -4.05
N GLU A 89 1.00 9.26 -4.24
CA GLU A 89 -0.18 8.44 -4.53
C GLU A 89 -1.28 8.42 -3.44
N TYR A 90 -1.04 8.94 -2.22
CA TYR A 90 -1.99 8.92 -1.09
C TYR A 90 -3.48 9.14 -1.46
N GLU A 91 -3.83 10.28 -2.05
CA GLU A 91 -5.23 10.59 -2.40
C GLU A 91 -5.75 9.68 -3.53
N LYS A 92 -4.88 9.28 -4.46
CA LYS A 92 -5.21 8.36 -5.56
C LYS A 92 -5.51 6.95 -5.02
N ASP A 93 -4.74 6.47 -4.07
CA ASP A 93 -4.91 5.16 -3.45
C ASP A 93 -6.17 5.09 -2.58
N ILE A 94 -6.50 6.20 -1.91
CA ILE A 94 -7.79 6.35 -1.23
C ILE A 94 -8.95 6.29 -2.23
N LEU A 95 -8.84 6.98 -3.36
CA LEU A 95 -9.86 6.94 -4.41
C LEU A 95 -10.03 5.51 -4.95
N LYS A 96 -8.93 4.78 -5.20
CA LYS A 96 -8.99 3.36 -5.58
C LYS A 96 -9.77 2.52 -4.58
N ALA A 97 -9.49 2.67 -3.27
CA ALA A 97 -10.18 1.93 -2.22
C ALA A 97 -11.68 2.24 -2.16
N ILE A 98 -12.08 3.51 -2.34
CA ILE A 98 -13.49 3.93 -2.43
C ILE A 98 -14.15 3.28 -3.64
N MET A 99 -13.56 3.41 -4.83
CA MET A 99 -14.10 2.85 -6.08
C MET A 99 -14.27 1.34 -6.00
N ALA A 100 -13.29 0.64 -5.44
CA ALA A 100 -13.36 -0.80 -5.26
C ALA A 100 -14.53 -1.20 -4.36
N LYS A 101 -14.75 -0.46 -3.26
CA LYS A 101 -15.88 -0.68 -2.35
C LYS A 101 -17.23 -0.42 -3.02
N GLU A 102 -17.36 0.68 -3.75
CA GLU A 102 -18.60 1.03 -4.47
C GLU A 102 -18.97 0.00 -5.55
N LEU A 103 -17.97 -0.69 -6.10
CA LEU A 103 -18.17 -1.80 -7.05
C LEU A 103 -18.50 -3.13 -6.36
N GLY A 104 -18.73 -3.14 -5.04
CA GLY A 104 -19.17 -4.32 -4.28
C GLY A 104 -18.04 -5.20 -3.76
N ASN A 105 -16.78 -4.78 -3.87
CA ASN A 105 -15.68 -5.49 -3.20
C ASN A 105 -15.71 -5.20 -1.70
N GLU A 106 -15.36 -6.21 -0.91
CA GLU A 106 -15.21 -6.03 0.53
C GLU A 106 -13.95 -5.22 0.83
N VAL A 107 -14.12 -3.95 1.19
CA VAL A 107 -13.01 -3.06 1.57
C VAL A 107 -13.31 -2.39 2.90
N ARG A 108 -12.55 -2.78 3.91
CA ARG A 108 -12.64 -2.28 5.29
C ARG A 108 -11.38 -1.54 5.72
N LYS A 109 -10.23 -1.81 5.08
CA LYS A 109 -8.94 -1.23 5.44
C LYS A 109 -8.06 -0.97 4.22
N LEU A 110 -7.38 0.16 4.24
CA LEU A 110 -6.31 0.54 3.33
C LEU A 110 -5.01 0.65 4.13
N VAL A 111 -4.05 -0.23 3.84
CA VAL A 111 -2.74 -0.26 4.50
C VAL A 111 -1.70 0.33 3.57
N PHE A 112 -0.93 1.30 4.05
CA PHE A 112 0.26 1.77 3.36
C PHE A 112 1.51 1.15 3.97
N ILE A 113 2.31 0.45 3.17
CA ILE A 113 3.69 0.08 3.52
C ILE A 113 4.63 1.16 2.99
N THR A 114 5.42 1.76 3.87
CA THR A 114 6.17 2.98 3.57
C THR A 114 7.60 2.91 4.06
N LYS A 115 8.46 3.81 3.56
CA LYS A 115 9.74 4.11 4.21
C LYS A 115 9.51 4.97 5.47
N PRO A 116 10.50 5.03 6.39
CA PRO A 116 10.42 5.88 7.58
C PRO A 116 10.04 7.33 7.27
N GLY A 117 9.08 7.84 8.04
CA GLY A 117 8.47 9.16 7.92
C GLY A 117 7.06 9.17 7.32
N GLY A 118 6.57 8.06 6.77
CA GLY A 118 5.21 7.89 6.29
C GLY A 118 4.15 8.12 7.37
N ILE A 119 4.34 7.56 8.58
CA ILE A 119 3.43 7.74 9.72
C ILE A 119 3.32 9.22 10.10
N LYS A 120 4.48 9.88 10.28
CA LYS A 120 4.52 11.31 10.60
C LYS A 120 3.82 12.14 9.52
N LYS A 121 4.01 11.80 8.25
CA LYS A 121 3.40 12.52 7.12
C LYS A 121 1.89 12.33 7.08
N CYS A 122 1.37 11.12 7.27
CA CYS A 122 -0.06 10.85 7.26
C CYS A 122 -0.81 11.39 8.48
N ASN A 123 -0.09 11.68 9.58
CA ASN A 123 -0.66 12.35 10.76
C ASN A 123 -0.65 13.88 10.67
N GLN A 124 -0.19 14.49 9.57
CA GLN A 124 -0.32 15.93 9.36
C GLN A 124 -1.80 16.32 9.21
N PRO A 125 -2.21 17.54 9.62
CA PRO A 125 -3.63 17.91 9.74
C PRO A 125 -4.49 17.60 8.51
N GLY A 126 -4.00 17.90 7.30
CA GLY A 126 -4.73 17.61 6.06
C GLY A 126 -4.97 16.12 5.81
N ARG A 127 -3.92 15.29 5.89
CA ARG A 127 -4.04 13.83 5.69
C ARG A 127 -4.80 13.15 6.83
N LYS A 128 -4.68 13.66 8.05
CA LYS A 128 -5.48 13.22 9.19
C LYS A 128 -6.97 13.51 8.96
N ALA A 129 -7.33 14.70 8.51
CA ALA A 129 -8.72 15.03 8.20
C ALA A 129 -9.29 14.11 7.11
N VAL A 130 -8.51 13.81 6.07
CA VAL A 130 -8.89 12.84 5.02
C VAL A 130 -9.07 11.43 5.60
N LYS A 131 -8.14 10.96 6.45
CA LYS A 131 -8.24 9.65 7.12
C LYS A 131 -9.50 9.55 7.98
N ASP A 132 -9.77 10.57 8.78
CA ASP A 132 -10.94 10.61 9.67
C ASP A 132 -12.24 10.65 8.84
N TRP A 133 -12.25 11.44 7.76
CA TRP A 133 -13.38 11.50 6.82
C TRP A 133 -13.64 10.14 6.16
N LEU A 134 -12.59 9.48 5.62
CA LEU A 134 -12.70 8.19 4.95
C LEU A 134 -13.29 7.11 5.88
N LEU A 135 -12.84 7.08 7.14
CA LEU A 135 -13.39 6.17 8.14
C LEU A 135 -14.87 6.48 8.40
N SER A 136 -15.22 7.75 8.59
CA SER A 136 -16.60 8.14 8.92
C SER A 136 -17.60 7.93 7.77
N SER A 137 -17.18 8.19 6.54
CA SER A 137 -18.07 8.26 5.37
C SER A 137 -18.08 6.96 4.58
N ASN A 138 -16.95 6.26 4.50
CA ASN A 138 -16.81 5.03 3.71
C ASN A 138 -16.52 3.80 4.56
N GLN A 139 -16.32 3.95 5.89
CA GLN A 139 -15.96 2.83 6.78
C GLN A 139 -14.71 2.10 6.30
N ILE A 140 -13.70 2.85 5.84
CA ILE A 140 -12.39 2.32 5.45
C ILE A 140 -11.35 2.89 6.43
N GLU A 141 -10.72 2.02 7.20
CA GLU A 141 -9.62 2.39 8.10
C GLU A 141 -8.31 2.56 7.31
N ILE A 142 -7.56 3.63 7.57
CA ILE A 142 -6.19 3.76 7.06
C ILE A 142 -5.18 3.35 8.14
N GLU A 143 -4.33 2.40 7.80
CA GLU A 143 -3.17 1.99 8.60
C GLU A 143 -1.87 2.29 7.83
N VAL A 144 -0.83 2.74 8.53
CA VAL A 144 0.48 3.04 7.93
C VAL A 144 1.54 2.24 8.68
N LEU A 145 2.28 1.43 7.94
CA LEU A 145 3.35 0.57 8.42
C LEU A 145 4.67 1.06 7.80
N GLU A 146 5.71 1.20 8.61
CA GLU A 146 7.03 1.66 8.18
C GLU A 146 8.03 0.50 8.17
N LEU A 147 8.75 0.34 7.06
CA LEU A 147 9.85 -0.61 6.89
C LEU A 147 11.12 -0.17 7.63
#